data_AF-A0A7N8WMV6-F1
#
_entry.id   AF-A0A7N8WMV6-F1
#
_cell.length_a   1.000
_cell.length_b   1.000
_cell.length_c   1.000
_cell.angle_alpha   90.00
_cell.angle_beta   90.00
_cell.angle_gamma   90.00
#
_symmetry.space_group_name_H-M   'P 1'
#
loop_
_entity.id
_entity.type
_entity.pdbx_description
1 polymer ?
#
loop_
_entity_poly.entity_id
_entity_poly.type
_entity_poly.pdbx_seq_one_letter_code
_entity_poly.pdbx_strand_id
1 'polypeptide(L)'
;MGAVLGLCSMASWIPCLCGSAPCLLCRCCPSGNNSTVTRLIYAFFLLLGVAVACVMLMPGMEGQLKKIPGFCEGGIGSSIPGIEGHVNCDVLVGYKAVYRVCFGMAMFFLLLSLLMIKVKSSQDPRAALHNGFWFFKFAAAAAITIGSFFISEGPFTTVWFYVGMTGAFCFILIQLVLLIDFAHSWNESWVEKMEEGNSRCWYAALLSITTVNYLLSLVALVMFYVYYTHFDGCTENKVFISINMLLCIAASVMSVLPQIQESQPRSGLLQSSLVTLYTMYLTWSAMTNEPDRKCNPSLLGIIGLNSTSSASQDHLIQWWDAQGIVGLILFLMCVLYSSIRNSSNAQVNKLTLTSDESALIEDGPQTDSFDEGSGLNRAVDNEKDGVTYSYSFFHFMLFLASLYIMMTLTNWYSYEVMTSKWPSVWVKISSSWICITLYTLTETCAVPLLIHTFILHLTCVLFQQSQ
;
A
#
# COMPACT_ATOMS: atom_id res chain seq x y z
N MET A 1 20.85 -36.66 -14.28
CA MET A 1 21.09 -35.24 -13.89
C MET A 1 19.77 -34.58 -13.49
N GLY A 2 19.21 -35.03 -12.38
CA GLY A 2 17.90 -34.59 -11.88
C GLY A 2 17.65 -35.26 -10.54
N ALA A 3 18.41 -34.87 -9.51
CA ALA A 3 18.25 -35.30 -8.12
C ALA A 3 19.21 -34.56 -7.14
N VAL A 4 19.54 -33.27 -7.36
CA VAL A 4 20.42 -32.51 -6.44
C VAL A 4 19.84 -31.16 -5.98
N LEU A 5 18.69 -30.73 -6.51
CA LEU A 5 18.04 -29.47 -6.09
C LEU A 5 17.01 -29.64 -4.93
N GLY A 6 17.00 -30.80 -4.26
CA GLY A 6 16.00 -31.14 -3.23
C GLY A 6 16.48 -31.11 -1.78
N LEU A 7 17.72 -30.70 -1.50
CA LEU A 7 18.31 -30.80 -0.15
C LEU A 7 18.97 -29.49 0.32
N CYS A 8 18.29 -28.34 0.14
CA CYS A 8 18.46 -27.23 1.06
C CYS A 8 17.57 -27.51 2.29
N SER A 9 18.05 -28.41 3.14
CA SER A 9 17.41 -28.88 4.36
C SER A 9 16.97 -27.71 5.25
N MET A 10 15.75 -27.75 5.80
CA MET A 10 15.23 -26.76 6.75
C MET A 10 16.15 -26.53 7.98
N ALA A 11 17.10 -27.44 8.23
CA ALA A 11 18.13 -27.32 9.26
C ALA A 11 19.16 -26.19 9.01
N SER A 12 19.42 -25.79 7.76
CA SER A 12 20.39 -24.72 7.46
C SER A 12 19.84 -23.30 7.65
N TRP A 13 18.52 -23.16 7.86
CA TRP A 13 17.84 -21.88 8.08
C TRP A 13 17.79 -21.51 9.56
N ILE A 14 17.82 -22.51 10.45
CA ILE A 14 17.62 -22.35 11.90
C ILE A 14 18.69 -21.45 12.54
N PRO A 15 20.00 -21.55 12.22
CA PRO A 15 21.00 -20.64 12.76
C PRO A 15 20.88 -19.20 12.24
N CYS A 16 20.45 -19.01 10.99
CA CYS A 16 20.24 -17.67 10.38
C CYS A 16 18.95 -16.99 10.88
N LEU A 17 17.92 -17.77 11.23
CA LEU A 17 16.65 -17.26 11.75
C LEU A 17 16.73 -16.94 13.26
N CYS A 18 17.49 -17.72 14.03
CA CYS A 18 17.58 -17.58 15.49
C CYS A 18 18.75 -16.70 15.99
N GLY A 19 19.64 -16.24 15.10
CA GLY A 19 20.83 -15.45 15.47
C GLY A 19 20.60 -13.93 15.50
N SER A 20 21.53 -13.22 16.17
CA SER A 20 21.68 -11.76 16.13
C SER A 20 22.33 -11.27 14.83
N ALA A 21 22.95 -12.17 14.08
CA ALA A 21 23.57 -11.85 12.81
C ALA A 21 22.50 -11.50 11.77
N PRO A 22 22.64 -10.38 11.05
CA PRO A 22 21.84 -10.11 9.86
C PRO A 22 21.98 -11.28 8.86
N CYS A 23 21.11 -11.34 7.85
CA CYS A 23 21.13 -12.37 6.80
C CYS A 23 22.47 -12.52 6.04
N LEU A 24 23.48 -11.69 6.37
CA LEU A 24 24.90 -11.73 6.00
C LEU A 24 25.56 -13.12 6.03
N LEU A 25 25.11 -14.06 6.85
CA LEU A 25 25.73 -15.40 6.97
C LEU A 25 25.02 -16.49 6.16
N CYS A 26 23.90 -16.20 5.51
CA CYS A 26 23.14 -17.20 4.78
C CYS A 26 23.53 -17.20 3.29
N ARG A 27 24.09 -18.34 2.84
CA ARG A 27 24.60 -18.60 1.47
C ARG A 27 23.56 -18.39 0.34
N CYS A 28 22.29 -18.21 0.70
CA CYS A 28 21.15 -18.04 -0.21
C CYS A 28 20.64 -16.59 -0.32
N CYS A 29 21.26 -15.62 0.37
CA CYS A 29 20.85 -14.23 0.20
C CYS A 29 21.44 -13.63 -1.09
N PRO A 30 20.65 -12.91 -1.89
CA PRO A 30 21.15 -12.19 -3.04
C PRO A 30 22.20 -11.16 -2.59
N SER A 31 23.25 -10.96 -3.40
CA SER A 31 24.23 -9.89 -3.18
C SER A 31 23.53 -8.53 -3.26
N GLY A 32 23.35 -7.87 -2.12
CA GLY A 32 22.66 -6.57 -2.04
C GLY A 32 22.92 -5.85 -0.71
N ASN A 33 22.43 -4.61 -0.60
CA ASN A 33 22.55 -3.80 0.60
C ASN A 33 21.68 -4.36 1.74
N ASN A 34 22.24 -4.46 2.95
CA ASN A 34 21.55 -5.00 4.13
C ASN A 34 20.19 -4.29 4.39
N SER A 35 20.19 -2.96 4.30
CA SER A 35 18.98 -2.10 4.39
C SER A 35 17.84 -2.51 3.45
N THR A 36 18.15 -2.95 2.23
CA THR A 36 17.15 -3.33 1.23
C THR A 36 16.65 -4.75 1.47
N VAL A 37 17.54 -5.66 1.84
CA VAL A 37 17.17 -7.04 2.18
C VAL A 37 16.24 -7.07 3.41
N THR A 38 16.57 -6.33 4.47
CA THR A 38 15.71 -6.24 5.67
C THR A 38 14.32 -5.71 5.34
N ARG A 39 14.20 -4.65 4.53
CA ARG A 39 12.90 -4.10 4.10
C ARG A 39 12.09 -5.11 3.28
N LEU A 40 12.74 -5.83 2.36
CA LEU A 40 12.10 -6.88 1.56
C LEU A 40 11.59 -8.04 2.42
N ILE A 41 12.32 -8.45 3.48
CA ILE A 41 11.86 -9.49 4.40
C ILE A 41 10.61 -9.01 5.16
N TYR A 42 10.59 -7.76 5.64
CA TYR A 42 9.40 -7.20 6.28
C TYR A 42 8.20 -7.07 5.33
N ALA A 43 8.44 -6.68 4.07
CA ALA A 43 7.41 -6.67 3.03
C ALA A 43 6.86 -8.08 2.78
N PHE A 44 7.72 -9.08 2.64
CA PHE A 44 7.32 -10.48 2.50
C PHE A 44 6.51 -10.95 3.72
N PHE A 45 6.91 -10.56 4.92
CA PHE A 45 6.18 -10.90 6.13
C PHE A 45 4.77 -10.29 6.16
N LEU A 46 4.63 -9.02 5.76
CA LEU A 46 3.32 -8.39 5.58
C LEU A 46 2.47 -9.16 4.55
N LEU A 47 3.06 -9.54 3.41
CA LEU A 47 2.37 -10.31 2.36
C LEU A 47 1.94 -11.70 2.83
N LEU A 48 2.72 -12.37 3.68
CA LEU A 48 2.31 -13.63 4.30
C LEU A 48 1.07 -13.41 5.19
N GLY A 49 1.05 -12.34 5.99
CA GLY A 49 -0.13 -11.97 6.77
C GLY A 49 -1.36 -11.69 5.91
N VAL A 50 -1.17 -10.99 4.79
CA VAL A 50 -2.24 -10.76 3.79
C VAL A 50 -2.74 -12.08 3.21
N ALA A 51 -1.84 -12.99 2.83
CA ALA A 51 -2.21 -14.30 2.30
C ALA A 51 -3.05 -15.11 3.31
N VAL A 52 -2.67 -15.11 4.59
CA VAL A 52 -3.46 -15.74 5.66
C VAL A 52 -4.84 -15.10 5.79
N ALA A 53 -4.94 -13.77 5.73
CA ALA A 53 -6.22 -13.06 5.77
C ALA A 53 -7.10 -13.39 4.55
N CYS A 54 -6.53 -13.45 3.35
CA CYS A 54 -7.24 -13.88 2.14
C CYS A 54 -7.72 -15.33 2.24
N VAL A 55 -6.90 -16.22 2.82
CA VAL A 55 -7.26 -17.61 3.07
C VAL A 55 -8.48 -17.69 3.98
N MET A 56 -8.52 -16.91 5.07
CA MET A 56 -9.67 -16.84 5.98
C MET A 56 -10.98 -16.33 5.35
N LEU A 57 -10.91 -15.64 4.20
CA LEU A 57 -12.07 -15.20 3.42
C LEU A 57 -12.55 -16.22 2.39
N MET A 58 -11.79 -17.29 2.12
CA MET A 58 -12.17 -18.26 1.10
C MET A 58 -13.40 -19.09 1.52
N PRO A 59 -14.34 -19.36 0.60
CA PRO A 59 -15.47 -20.23 0.87
C PRO A 59 -14.97 -21.63 1.25
N GLY A 60 -15.46 -22.17 2.37
CA GLY A 60 -15.04 -23.47 2.93
C GLY A 60 -14.25 -23.39 4.24
N MET A 61 -13.65 -22.24 4.57
CA MET A 61 -13.02 -22.05 5.89
C MET A 61 -14.02 -21.74 7.02
N GLU A 62 -15.23 -21.35 6.66
CA GLU A 62 -16.31 -20.96 7.58
C GLU A 62 -16.60 -22.05 8.62
N GLY A 63 -16.57 -23.33 8.22
CA GLY A 63 -16.84 -24.44 9.14
C GLY A 63 -15.78 -24.59 10.25
N GLN A 64 -14.55 -24.13 10.04
CA GLN A 64 -13.52 -24.10 11.08
C GLN A 64 -13.62 -22.82 11.91
N LEU A 65 -13.91 -21.69 11.27
CA LEU A 65 -14.03 -20.40 11.94
C LEU A 65 -15.27 -20.33 12.86
N LYS A 66 -16.38 -20.97 12.48
CA LYS A 66 -17.60 -21.09 13.30
C LYS A 66 -17.38 -21.84 14.62
N LYS A 67 -16.30 -22.63 14.74
CA LYS A 67 -15.94 -23.34 15.98
C LYS A 67 -15.30 -22.43 17.02
N ILE A 68 -14.91 -21.21 16.64
CA ILE A 68 -14.30 -20.25 17.56
C ILE A 68 -15.43 -19.56 18.34
N PRO A 69 -15.45 -19.68 19.69
CA PRO A 69 -16.47 -19.03 20.52
C PRO A 69 -16.43 -17.50 20.33
N GLY A 70 -17.59 -16.85 20.35
CA GLY A 70 -17.75 -15.42 20.08
C GLY A 70 -18.05 -15.04 18.62
N PHE A 71 -17.59 -15.79 17.61
CA PHE A 71 -17.75 -15.38 16.20
C PHE A 71 -19.19 -15.55 15.66
N CYS A 72 -19.97 -16.50 16.19
CA CYS A 72 -21.40 -16.73 15.91
C CYS A 72 -22.18 -17.18 17.17
N GLU A 73 -21.95 -16.59 18.35
CA GLU A 73 -22.79 -16.83 19.52
C GLU A 73 -24.11 -16.02 19.40
N GLY A 74 -25.05 -16.58 18.64
CA GLY A 74 -26.36 -15.95 18.37
C GLY A 74 -27.23 -16.70 17.36
N GLY A 75 -26.68 -17.70 16.67
CA GLY A 75 -27.45 -18.56 15.76
C GLY A 75 -27.95 -17.86 14.49
N ILE A 76 -28.49 -18.70 13.59
CA ILE A 76 -29.20 -18.30 12.37
C ILE A 76 -30.43 -17.52 12.81
N GLY A 77 -30.36 -16.18 12.82
CA GLY A 77 -31.51 -15.33 13.14
C GLY A 77 -31.35 -14.31 14.26
N SER A 78 -30.13 -13.85 14.59
CA SER A 78 -30.00 -12.64 15.42
C SER A 78 -30.46 -11.41 14.64
N SER A 79 -31.75 -11.08 14.75
CA SER A 79 -32.30 -9.79 14.39
C SER A 79 -31.57 -8.71 15.19
N ILE A 80 -30.77 -7.91 14.50
CA ILE A 80 -30.26 -6.63 15.02
C ILE A 80 -31.51 -5.75 15.26
N PRO A 81 -31.67 -5.12 16.44
CA PRO A 81 -32.83 -4.27 16.69
C PRO A 81 -32.85 -3.12 15.67
N GLY A 82 -33.78 -3.19 14.71
CA GLY A 82 -33.96 -2.19 13.66
C GLY A 82 -33.89 -2.72 12.21
N ILE A 83 -33.54 -3.98 11.95
CA ILE A 83 -33.49 -4.54 10.59
C ILE A 83 -34.08 -5.95 10.55
N GLU A 84 -35.23 -6.10 9.89
CA GLU A 84 -35.78 -7.39 9.47
C GLU A 84 -34.97 -7.91 8.28
N GLY A 85 -34.01 -8.81 8.53
CA GLY A 85 -33.25 -9.48 7.48
C GLY A 85 -32.31 -10.56 8.03
N HIS A 86 -32.25 -11.70 7.35
CA HIS A 86 -31.30 -12.79 7.65
C HIS A 86 -29.87 -12.31 7.35
N VAL A 87 -29.10 -11.96 8.38
CA VAL A 87 -27.68 -11.68 8.23
C VAL A 87 -26.92 -13.01 8.14
N ASN A 88 -26.29 -13.27 7.00
CA ASN A 88 -25.47 -14.48 6.80
C ASN A 88 -24.25 -14.45 7.73
N CYS A 89 -24.28 -15.26 8.80
CA CYS A 89 -23.17 -15.38 9.75
C CYS A 89 -21.87 -15.79 9.04
N ASP A 90 -21.98 -16.49 7.92
CA ASP A 90 -20.89 -17.09 7.14
C ASP A 90 -19.89 -16.04 6.63
N VAL A 91 -20.39 -14.94 6.06
CA VAL A 91 -19.57 -13.81 5.59
C VAL A 91 -19.02 -12.98 6.76
N LEU A 92 -19.85 -12.80 7.79
CA LEU A 92 -19.50 -11.99 8.95
C LEU A 92 -18.33 -12.62 9.72
N VAL A 93 -18.30 -13.94 9.82
CA VAL A 93 -17.23 -14.73 10.45
C VAL A 93 -15.90 -14.54 9.73
N GLY A 94 -15.91 -14.57 8.39
CA GLY A 94 -14.72 -14.32 7.58
C GLY A 94 -14.17 -12.90 7.81
N TYR A 95 -15.03 -11.89 7.78
CA TYR A 95 -14.63 -10.50 8.05
C TYR A 95 -14.07 -10.34 9.46
N LYS A 96 -14.73 -10.88 10.49
CA LYS A 96 -14.22 -10.86 11.86
C LYS A 96 -12.82 -11.46 11.96
N ALA A 97 -12.55 -12.56 11.25
CA ALA A 97 -11.26 -13.22 11.28
C ALA A 97 -10.16 -12.35 10.67
N VAL A 98 -10.45 -11.70 9.53
CA VAL A 98 -9.56 -10.71 8.92
C VAL A 98 -9.26 -9.57 9.88
N TYR A 99 -10.27 -9.03 10.57
CA TYR A 99 -10.08 -7.99 11.59
C TYR A 99 -9.09 -8.43 12.68
N ARG A 100 -9.17 -9.67 13.17
CA ARG A 100 -8.24 -10.19 14.19
C ARG A 100 -6.83 -10.39 13.67
N VAL A 101 -6.67 -10.97 12.48
CA VAL A 101 -5.35 -11.18 11.87
C VAL A 101 -4.67 -9.86 11.55
N CYS A 102 -5.37 -8.95 10.90
CA CYS A 102 -4.83 -7.63 10.57
C CYS A 102 -4.57 -6.79 11.82
N PHE A 103 -5.39 -6.89 12.88
CA PHE A 103 -5.09 -6.27 14.17
C PHE A 103 -3.76 -6.79 14.74
N GLY A 104 -3.54 -8.11 14.74
CA GLY A 104 -2.30 -8.68 15.26
C GLY A 104 -1.06 -8.19 14.51
N MET A 105 -1.15 -8.15 13.17
CA MET A 105 -0.11 -7.60 12.31
C MET A 105 0.12 -6.10 12.55
N ALA A 106 -0.95 -5.32 12.66
CA ALA A 106 -0.88 -3.89 12.94
C ALA A 106 -0.16 -3.62 14.26
N MET A 107 -0.56 -4.31 15.33
CA MET A 107 0.06 -4.14 16.65
C MET A 107 1.52 -4.55 16.67
N PHE A 108 1.89 -5.60 15.92
CA PHE A 108 3.29 -6.01 15.77
C PHE A 108 4.15 -4.91 15.10
N PHE A 109 3.70 -4.36 13.96
CA PHE A 109 4.43 -3.30 13.28
C PHE A 109 4.43 -1.99 14.07
N LEU A 110 3.34 -1.67 14.78
CA LEU A 110 3.29 -0.52 15.67
C LEU A 110 4.30 -0.66 16.82
N LEU A 111 4.39 -1.84 17.44
CA LEU A 111 5.37 -2.10 18.48
C LEU A 111 6.81 -1.93 17.96
N LEU A 112 7.13 -2.49 16.79
CA LEU A 112 8.44 -2.29 16.17
C LEU A 112 8.70 -0.81 15.83
N SER A 113 7.70 -0.08 15.35
CA SER A 113 7.79 1.36 15.10
C SER A 113 8.18 2.13 16.35
N LEU A 114 7.55 1.81 17.49
CA LEU A 114 7.84 2.46 18.78
C LEU A 114 9.22 2.08 19.33
N LEU A 115 9.65 0.82 19.19
CA LEU A 115 10.97 0.36 19.62
C LEU A 115 12.12 1.00 18.83
N MET A 116 11.87 1.33 17.56
CA MET A 116 12.88 1.89 16.64
C MET A 116 12.93 3.42 16.61
N ILE A 117 12.30 4.11 17.56
CA ILE A 117 12.35 5.57 17.67
C ILE A 117 13.80 6.04 17.95
N LYS A 118 14.25 7.04 17.18
CA LYS A 118 15.57 7.69 17.33
C LYS A 118 16.77 6.72 17.22
N VAL A 119 16.69 5.71 16.34
CA VAL A 119 17.87 4.90 15.94
C VAL A 119 18.61 5.66 14.85
N LYS A 120 19.92 5.87 15.03
CA LYS A 120 20.73 6.73 14.12
C LYS A 120 21.81 5.98 13.35
N SER A 121 22.26 4.83 13.85
CA SER A 121 23.31 4.01 13.23
C SER A 121 22.99 2.52 13.36
N SER A 122 23.52 1.69 12.46
CA SER A 122 23.42 0.22 12.55
C SER A 122 24.17 -0.38 13.75
N GLN A 123 25.03 0.40 14.41
CA GLN A 123 25.77 -0.02 15.60
C GLN A 123 24.93 0.03 16.88
N ASP A 124 23.77 0.69 16.86
CA ASP A 124 22.85 0.69 18.00
C ASP A 124 22.37 -0.75 18.27
N PRO A 125 22.30 -1.20 19.54
CA PRO A 125 21.81 -2.55 19.85
C PRO A 125 20.37 -2.80 19.37
N ARG A 126 19.59 -1.72 19.22
CA ARG A 126 18.23 -1.74 18.65
C ARG A 126 18.24 -2.01 17.14
N ALA A 127 19.27 -1.60 16.41
CA ALA A 127 19.41 -1.90 14.99
C ALA A 127 19.69 -3.40 14.75
N ALA A 128 20.33 -4.09 15.69
CA ALA A 128 20.44 -5.56 15.65
C ALA A 128 19.06 -6.23 15.75
N LEU A 129 18.14 -5.68 16.55
CA LEU A 129 16.75 -6.13 16.58
C LEU A 129 16.05 -5.84 15.24
N HIS A 130 16.31 -4.72 14.55
CA HIS A 130 15.71 -4.44 13.23
C HIS A 130 16.23 -5.37 12.13
N ASN A 131 17.54 -5.58 12.05
CA ASN A 131 18.19 -6.33 10.96
C ASN A 131 18.30 -7.85 11.20
N GLY A 132 18.06 -8.34 12.43
CA GLY A 132 18.24 -9.74 12.82
C GLY A 132 17.06 -10.35 13.59
N PHE A 133 17.31 -11.43 14.34
CA PHE A 133 16.34 -12.10 15.23
C PHE A 133 14.98 -12.43 14.58
N TRP A 134 15.00 -12.90 13.34
CA TRP A 134 13.79 -13.16 12.56
C TRP A 134 12.85 -14.19 13.19
N PHE A 135 13.38 -15.29 13.74
CA PHE A 135 12.58 -16.33 14.40
C PHE A 135 11.76 -15.76 15.56
N PHE A 136 12.39 -14.98 16.44
CA PHE A 136 11.70 -14.38 17.59
C PHE A 136 10.65 -13.37 17.14
N LYS A 137 10.90 -12.61 16.07
CA LYS A 137 9.90 -11.72 15.47
C LYS A 137 8.69 -12.48 14.94
N PHE A 138 8.91 -13.54 14.16
CA PHE A 138 7.81 -14.37 13.64
C PHE A 138 7.01 -14.99 14.78
N ALA A 139 7.68 -15.51 15.81
CA ALA A 139 7.02 -16.06 16.99
C ALA A 139 6.21 -15.00 17.75
N ALA A 140 6.78 -13.81 17.96
CA ALA A 140 6.09 -12.70 18.61
C ALA A 140 4.86 -12.25 17.82
N ALA A 141 4.97 -12.09 16.49
CA ALA A 141 3.86 -11.70 15.66
C ALA A 141 2.74 -12.76 15.61
N ALA A 142 3.12 -14.05 15.54
CA ALA A 142 2.17 -15.14 15.64
C ALA A 142 1.46 -15.17 17.00
N ALA A 143 2.19 -14.95 18.10
CA ALA A 143 1.62 -14.88 19.44
C ALA A 143 0.64 -13.71 19.61
N ILE A 144 0.98 -12.52 19.11
CA ILE A 144 0.08 -11.36 19.12
C ILE A 144 -1.17 -11.64 18.28
N THR A 145 -1.00 -12.28 17.12
CA THR A 145 -2.10 -12.63 16.23
C THR A 145 -3.02 -13.68 16.86
N ILE A 146 -2.49 -14.73 17.48
CA ILE A 146 -3.29 -15.72 18.21
C ILE A 146 -3.98 -15.07 19.40
N GLY A 147 -3.27 -14.19 20.12
CA GLY A 147 -3.80 -13.40 21.23
C GLY A 147 -5.01 -12.55 20.85
N SER A 148 -5.06 -12.02 19.63
CA SER A 148 -6.16 -11.17 19.18
C SER A 148 -7.49 -11.91 19.04
N PHE A 149 -7.46 -13.24 18.82
CA PHE A 149 -8.68 -14.06 18.77
C PHE A 149 -9.35 -14.23 20.13
N PHE A 150 -8.66 -13.98 21.24
CA PHE A 150 -9.23 -14.07 22.59
C PHE A 150 -9.94 -12.77 23.04
N ILE A 151 -9.91 -11.71 22.23
CA ILE A 151 -10.55 -10.43 22.58
C ILE A 151 -12.07 -10.53 22.37
N SER A 152 -12.86 -10.25 23.41
CA SER A 152 -14.32 -10.29 23.33
C SER A 152 -14.92 -9.30 22.31
N GLU A 153 -16.06 -9.66 21.73
CA GLU A 153 -16.68 -9.04 20.55
C GLU A 153 -17.36 -7.68 20.73
N GLY A 154 -17.28 -7.04 21.90
CA GLY A 154 -18.05 -5.83 22.22
C GLY A 154 -17.73 -4.59 21.36
N PRO A 155 -17.36 -3.43 21.94
CA PRO A 155 -17.10 -2.22 21.16
C PRO A 155 -15.85 -2.31 20.26
N PHE A 156 -15.08 -3.39 20.36
CA PHE A 156 -13.79 -3.57 19.67
C PHE A 156 -13.91 -3.44 18.15
N THR A 157 -14.84 -4.16 17.52
CA THR A 157 -14.94 -4.19 16.05
C THR A 157 -15.36 -2.84 15.49
N THR A 158 -16.29 -2.15 16.14
CA THR A 158 -16.74 -0.81 15.74
C THR A 158 -15.63 0.23 15.91
N VAL A 159 -14.92 0.23 17.04
CA VAL A 159 -13.78 1.16 17.24
C VAL A 159 -12.67 0.88 16.23
N TRP A 160 -12.33 -0.39 16.03
CA TRP A 160 -11.26 -0.78 15.13
C TRP A 160 -11.61 -0.53 13.66
N PHE A 161 -12.89 -0.55 13.29
CA PHE A 161 -13.35 -0.09 11.98
C PHE A 161 -13.01 1.39 11.72
N TYR A 162 -13.24 2.29 12.68
CA TYR A 162 -12.89 3.71 12.53
C TYR A 162 -11.38 3.94 12.52
N VAL A 163 -10.64 3.23 13.38
CA VAL A 163 -9.16 3.26 13.38
C VAL A 163 -8.62 2.76 12.04
N GLY A 164 -9.17 1.64 11.55
CA GLY A 164 -8.84 1.06 10.25
C GLY A 164 -9.12 2.02 9.10
N MET A 165 -10.28 2.68 9.09
CA MET A 165 -10.65 3.67 8.08
C MET A 165 -9.67 4.84 8.04
N THR A 166 -9.33 5.37 9.22
CA THR A 166 -8.37 6.48 9.35
C THR A 166 -6.98 6.07 8.90
N GLY A 167 -6.51 4.90 9.34
CA GLY A 167 -5.21 4.37 8.94
C GLY A 167 -5.13 4.06 7.44
N ALA A 168 -6.21 3.52 6.87
CA ALA A 168 -6.33 3.24 5.44
C ALA A 168 -6.30 4.53 4.62
N PHE A 169 -6.97 5.60 5.07
CA PHE A 169 -6.87 6.92 4.43
C PHE A 169 -5.42 7.43 4.43
N CYS A 170 -4.73 7.39 5.58
CA CYS A 170 -3.33 7.78 5.65
C CYS A 170 -2.44 6.93 4.73
N PHE A 171 -2.67 5.62 4.67
CA PHE A 171 -1.93 4.74 3.77
C PHE A 171 -2.22 5.04 2.30
N ILE A 172 -3.47 5.33 1.92
CA ILE A 172 -3.81 5.75 0.57
C ILE A 172 -2.99 7.00 0.23
N LEU A 173 -2.92 8.02 1.10
CA LEU A 173 -2.09 9.21 0.84
C LEU A 173 -0.60 8.89 0.62
N ILE A 174 -0.03 7.99 1.42
CA ILE A 174 1.36 7.53 1.23
C ILE A 174 1.50 6.79 -0.11
N GLN A 175 0.54 5.93 -0.44
CA GLN A 175 0.48 5.23 -1.73
C GLN A 175 0.39 6.22 -2.90
N LEU A 176 -0.33 7.34 -2.78
CA LEU A 176 -0.39 8.39 -3.80
C LEU A 176 0.99 8.98 -4.06
N VAL A 177 1.69 9.37 -2.99
CA VAL A 177 3.01 10.00 -3.09
C VAL A 177 4.00 9.03 -3.74
N LEU A 178 4.01 7.76 -3.31
CA LEU A 178 4.87 6.74 -3.89
C LEU A 178 4.54 6.45 -5.37
N LEU A 179 3.27 6.53 -5.77
CA LEU A 179 2.84 6.34 -7.15
C LEU A 179 3.27 7.51 -8.04
N ILE A 180 3.09 8.75 -7.58
CA ILE A 180 3.55 9.95 -8.31
C ILE A 180 5.05 9.90 -8.51
N ASP A 181 5.79 9.59 -7.46
CA ASP A 181 7.25 9.50 -7.47
C ASP A 181 7.76 8.34 -8.35
N PHE A 182 7.04 7.22 -8.38
CA PHE A 182 7.23 6.15 -9.36
C PHE A 182 6.99 6.63 -10.80
N ALA A 183 5.91 7.38 -11.05
CA ALA A 183 5.59 7.89 -12.37
C ALA A 183 6.66 8.86 -12.90
N HIS A 184 7.16 9.77 -12.05
CA HIS A 184 8.27 10.66 -12.37
C HIS A 184 9.56 9.87 -12.65
N SER A 185 9.92 8.93 -11.76
CA SER A 185 11.12 8.10 -11.92
C SER A 185 11.08 7.26 -13.20
N TRP A 186 9.92 6.74 -13.56
CA TRP A 186 9.72 6.00 -14.82
C TRP A 186 9.92 6.95 -16.01
N ASN A 187 9.22 8.09 -16.02
CA ASN A 187 9.33 9.05 -17.11
C ASN A 187 10.79 9.49 -17.33
N GLU A 188 11.49 9.86 -16.26
CA GLU A 188 12.90 10.25 -16.28
C GLU A 188 13.80 9.16 -16.86
N SER A 189 13.66 7.90 -16.40
CA SER A 189 14.46 6.79 -16.93
C SER A 189 14.24 6.53 -18.42
N TRP A 190 13.02 6.73 -18.92
CA TRP A 190 12.69 6.49 -20.32
C TRP A 190 13.08 7.65 -21.22
N VAL A 191 12.95 8.89 -20.73
CA VAL A 191 13.43 10.09 -21.42
C VAL A 191 14.96 10.06 -21.54
N GLU A 192 15.69 9.69 -20.48
CA GLU A 192 17.15 9.53 -20.52
C GLU A 192 17.58 8.47 -21.55
N LYS A 193 16.93 7.30 -21.56
CA LYS A 193 17.18 6.25 -22.57
C LYS A 193 16.80 6.65 -23.99
N MET A 194 15.85 7.57 -24.14
CA MET A 194 15.50 8.15 -25.43
C MET A 194 16.59 9.12 -25.92
N GLU A 195 17.19 9.90 -25.03
CA GLU A 195 18.26 10.86 -25.35
C GLU A 195 19.60 10.17 -25.65
N GLU A 196 19.98 9.17 -24.84
CA GLU A 196 21.28 8.50 -24.93
C GLU A 196 21.28 7.23 -25.80
N GLY A 197 20.10 6.62 -25.98
CA GLY A 197 19.95 5.33 -26.64
C GLY A 197 19.29 5.41 -28.01
N ASN A 198 18.47 4.40 -28.33
CA ASN A 198 17.68 4.39 -29.55
C ASN A 198 16.45 5.28 -29.40
N SER A 199 16.59 6.56 -29.76
CA SER A 199 15.56 7.59 -29.62
C SER A 199 14.20 7.19 -30.20
N ARG A 200 14.17 6.55 -31.38
CA ARG A 200 12.90 6.16 -32.03
C ARG A 200 12.14 5.07 -31.28
N CYS A 201 12.84 4.08 -30.75
CA CYS A 201 12.22 2.97 -30.02
C CYS A 201 11.64 3.43 -28.68
N TRP A 202 12.42 4.20 -27.91
CA TRP A 202 11.99 4.70 -26.61
C TRP A 202 10.90 5.76 -26.72
N TYR A 203 10.97 6.62 -27.75
CA TYR A 203 9.88 7.54 -28.06
C TYR A 203 8.58 6.80 -28.40
N ALA A 204 8.64 5.77 -29.26
CA ALA A 204 7.47 4.95 -29.58
C ALA A 204 6.92 4.23 -28.35
N ALA A 205 7.78 3.69 -27.49
CA ALA A 205 7.39 3.06 -26.23
C ALA A 205 6.67 4.05 -25.30
N LEU A 206 7.26 5.24 -25.08
CA LEU A 206 6.70 6.28 -24.23
C LEU A 206 5.31 6.73 -24.72
N LEU A 207 5.20 6.99 -26.03
CA LEU A 207 3.93 7.39 -26.65
C LEU A 207 2.89 6.28 -26.57
N SER A 208 3.29 5.01 -26.78
CA SER A 208 2.37 3.87 -26.74
C SER A 208 1.74 3.69 -25.37
N ILE A 209 2.52 3.70 -24.28
CA ILE A 209 1.98 3.53 -22.93
C ILE A 209 1.13 4.72 -22.51
N THR A 210 1.58 5.93 -22.83
CA THR A 210 0.79 7.15 -22.57
C THR A 210 -0.57 7.09 -23.26
N THR A 211 -0.61 6.65 -24.52
CA THR A 211 -1.85 6.50 -25.29
C THR A 211 -2.76 5.41 -24.70
N VAL A 212 -2.19 4.26 -24.32
CA VAL A 212 -2.95 3.16 -23.71
C VAL A 212 -3.58 3.59 -22.37
N ASN A 213 -2.83 4.31 -21.53
CA ASN A 213 -3.34 4.81 -20.25
C ASN A 213 -4.52 5.76 -20.45
N TYR A 214 -4.41 6.74 -21.35
CA TYR A 214 -5.52 7.66 -21.61
C TYR A 214 -6.72 6.96 -22.25
N LEU A 215 -6.49 6.01 -23.16
CA LEU A 215 -7.57 5.23 -23.75
C LEU A 215 -8.32 4.43 -22.67
N LEU A 216 -7.58 3.80 -21.76
CA LEU A 216 -8.17 3.05 -20.65
C LEU A 216 -8.94 3.98 -19.69
N SER A 217 -8.41 5.16 -19.39
CA SER A 217 -9.12 6.18 -18.62
C SER A 217 -10.41 6.65 -19.29
N LEU A 218 -10.40 6.82 -20.62
CA LEU A 218 -11.60 7.20 -21.39
C LEU A 218 -12.65 6.09 -21.38
N VAL A 219 -12.24 4.83 -21.57
CA VAL A 219 -13.15 3.68 -21.48
C VAL A 219 -13.76 3.59 -20.08
N ALA A 220 -12.95 3.76 -19.03
CA ALA A 220 -13.43 3.77 -17.66
C ALA A 220 -14.46 4.89 -17.42
N LEU A 221 -14.19 6.11 -17.91
CA LEU A 221 -15.13 7.23 -17.83
C LEU A 221 -16.48 6.91 -18.47
N VAL A 222 -16.48 6.34 -19.68
CA VAL A 222 -17.71 5.94 -20.37
C VAL A 222 -18.47 4.89 -19.55
N MET A 223 -17.76 3.88 -19.03
CA MET A 223 -18.36 2.87 -18.17
C MET A 223 -18.97 3.47 -16.89
N PHE A 224 -18.33 4.47 -16.28
CA PHE A 224 -18.86 5.14 -15.08
C PHE A 224 -20.19 5.83 -15.35
N TYR A 225 -20.30 6.57 -16.46
CA TYR A 225 -21.57 7.20 -16.83
C TYR A 225 -22.66 6.18 -17.18
N VAL A 226 -22.31 5.07 -17.84
CA VAL A 226 -23.29 4.05 -18.25
C VAL A 226 -23.82 3.25 -17.07
N TYR A 227 -22.95 2.83 -16.14
CA TYR A 227 -23.32 1.90 -15.07
C TYR A 227 -23.61 2.55 -13.72
N TYR A 228 -22.91 3.63 -13.37
CA TYR A 228 -23.00 4.25 -12.03
C TYR A 228 -23.85 5.53 -12.02
N THR A 229 -24.43 5.92 -13.17
CA THR A 229 -25.32 7.07 -13.27
C THR A 229 -26.62 6.73 -13.98
N HIS A 230 -27.72 7.35 -13.55
CA HIS A 230 -29.03 7.23 -14.19
C HIS A 230 -29.57 8.62 -14.50
N PHE A 231 -30.43 8.77 -15.53
CA PHE A 231 -31.06 10.06 -15.83
C PHE A 231 -31.83 10.60 -14.61
N ASP A 232 -32.65 9.76 -13.97
CA ASP A 232 -33.43 10.08 -12.78
C ASP A 232 -32.71 9.63 -11.49
N GLY A 233 -31.75 10.45 -11.02
CA GLY A 233 -31.05 10.26 -9.75
C GLY A 233 -29.52 10.15 -9.86
N CYS A 234 -28.88 9.57 -8.83
CA CYS A 234 -27.44 9.36 -8.71
C CYS A 234 -26.59 10.62 -8.95
N THR A 235 -27.08 11.77 -8.46
CA THR A 235 -26.44 13.07 -8.66
C THR A 235 -25.02 13.11 -8.09
N GLU A 236 -24.79 12.47 -6.95
CA GLU A 236 -23.47 12.45 -6.31
C GLU A 236 -22.42 11.76 -7.19
N ASN A 237 -22.72 10.58 -7.74
CA ASN A 237 -21.84 9.90 -8.69
C ASN A 237 -21.57 10.75 -9.93
N LYS A 238 -22.59 11.42 -10.49
CA LYS A 238 -22.41 12.33 -11.65
C LYS A 238 -21.44 13.46 -11.31
N VAL A 239 -21.57 14.07 -10.13
CA VAL A 239 -20.71 15.16 -9.65
C VAL A 239 -19.27 14.66 -9.46
N PHE A 240 -19.08 13.52 -8.80
CA PHE A 240 -17.75 12.94 -8.57
C PHE A 240 -17.02 12.64 -9.88
N ILE A 241 -17.69 11.98 -10.83
CA ILE A 241 -17.11 11.67 -12.15
C ILE A 241 -16.76 12.97 -12.89
N SER A 242 -17.65 13.95 -12.90
CA SER A 242 -17.46 15.22 -13.61
C SER A 242 -16.28 16.03 -13.06
N ILE A 243 -16.18 16.15 -11.73
CA ILE A 243 -15.09 16.89 -11.08
C ILE A 243 -13.75 16.20 -11.37
N ASN A 244 -13.66 14.88 -11.18
CA ASN A 244 -12.41 14.16 -11.40
C ASN A 244 -11.98 14.20 -12.87
N MET A 245 -12.91 14.10 -13.81
CA MET A 245 -12.62 14.28 -15.24
C MET A 245 -12.03 15.67 -15.52
N LEU A 246 -12.65 16.73 -15.00
CA LEU A 246 -12.18 18.10 -15.21
C LEU A 246 -10.78 18.30 -14.62
N LEU A 247 -10.55 17.81 -13.40
CA LEU A 247 -9.25 17.88 -12.74
C LEU A 247 -8.16 17.11 -13.50
N CYS A 248 -8.46 15.92 -14.03
CA CYS A 248 -7.51 15.15 -14.83
C CYS A 248 -7.17 15.83 -16.17
N ILE A 249 -8.15 16.47 -16.82
CA ILE A 249 -7.91 17.25 -18.04
C ILE A 249 -7.01 18.45 -17.71
N ALA A 250 -7.32 19.19 -16.65
CA ALA A 250 -6.50 20.32 -16.21
C ALA A 250 -5.06 19.89 -15.89
N ALA A 251 -4.89 18.78 -15.17
CA ALA A 251 -3.58 18.21 -14.86
C ALA A 251 -2.80 17.83 -16.14
N SER A 252 -3.46 17.20 -17.11
CA SER A 252 -2.85 16.81 -18.37
C SER A 252 -2.44 18.02 -19.22
N VAL A 253 -3.25 19.07 -19.25
CA VAL A 253 -2.93 20.33 -19.93
C VAL A 253 -1.70 20.97 -19.29
N MET A 254 -1.67 21.07 -17.95
CA MET A 254 -0.52 21.63 -17.22
C MET A 254 0.79 20.90 -17.51
N SER A 255 0.80 19.56 -17.63
CA SER A 255 2.01 18.80 -17.96
C SER A 255 2.64 19.14 -19.32
N VAL A 256 1.89 19.78 -20.23
CA VAL A 256 2.33 20.13 -21.58
C VAL A 256 2.61 21.63 -21.74
N LEU A 257 2.27 22.46 -20.75
CA LEU A 257 2.47 23.90 -20.84
C LEU A 257 3.98 24.23 -20.94
N PRO A 258 4.41 25.04 -21.93
CA PRO A 258 5.83 25.37 -22.13
C PRO A 258 6.47 25.99 -20.89
N GLN A 259 5.74 26.85 -20.18
CA GLN A 259 6.21 27.52 -18.95
C GLN A 259 6.57 26.53 -17.83
N ILE A 260 5.84 25.40 -17.75
CA ILE A 260 6.10 24.34 -16.78
C ILE A 260 7.29 23.50 -17.23
N GLN A 261 7.37 23.16 -18.52
CA GLN A 261 8.50 22.40 -19.09
C GLN A 261 9.83 23.17 -19.01
N GLU A 262 9.82 24.50 -19.08
CA GLU A 262 11.01 25.32 -18.85
C GLU A 262 11.51 25.22 -17.40
N SER A 263 10.61 25.09 -16.43
CA SER A 263 10.96 24.94 -15.00
C SER A 263 11.34 23.51 -14.64
N GLN A 264 10.71 22.52 -15.30
CA GLN A 264 10.94 21.10 -15.10
C GLN A 264 11.02 20.38 -16.46
N PRO A 265 12.21 20.30 -17.09
CA PRO A 265 12.38 19.76 -18.44
C PRO A 265 12.09 18.26 -18.54
N ARG A 266 12.02 17.56 -17.41
CA ARG A 266 11.68 16.14 -17.32
C ARG A 266 10.18 15.90 -17.07
N SER A 267 9.36 16.94 -17.05
CA SER A 267 7.89 16.80 -17.01
C SER A 267 7.39 16.26 -18.35
N GLY A 268 6.65 15.15 -18.29
CA GLY A 268 6.13 14.44 -19.46
C GLY A 268 4.63 14.17 -19.40
N LEU A 269 4.10 13.62 -20.48
CA LEU A 269 2.70 13.21 -20.58
C LEU A 269 2.44 11.82 -19.96
N LEU A 270 3.49 10.99 -19.81
CA LEU A 270 3.39 9.66 -19.21
C LEU A 270 2.88 9.73 -17.76
N GLN A 271 3.47 10.62 -16.96
CA GLN A 271 3.13 10.82 -15.55
C GLN A 271 1.67 11.25 -15.36
N SER A 272 1.17 12.23 -16.12
CA SER A 272 -0.23 12.66 -16.02
C SER A 272 -1.22 11.61 -16.52
N SER A 273 -0.83 10.78 -17.50
CA SER A 273 -1.64 9.63 -17.94
C SER A 273 -1.79 8.58 -16.84
N LEU A 274 -0.72 8.29 -16.09
CA LEU A 274 -0.74 7.34 -14.96
C LEU A 274 -1.55 7.88 -13.78
N VAL A 275 -1.38 9.16 -13.44
CA VAL A 275 -2.17 9.83 -12.40
C VAL A 275 -3.66 9.81 -12.78
N THR A 276 -3.99 10.14 -14.04
CA THR A 276 -5.38 10.09 -14.54
C THR A 276 -5.97 8.70 -14.41
N LEU A 277 -5.24 7.65 -14.82
CA LEU A 277 -5.71 6.27 -14.70
C LEU A 277 -5.95 5.88 -13.24
N TYR A 278 -5.06 6.27 -12.34
CA TYR A 278 -5.21 6.01 -10.92
C TYR A 278 -6.38 6.79 -10.29
N THR A 279 -6.62 8.04 -10.70
CA THR A 279 -7.82 8.80 -10.30
C THR A 279 -9.09 8.08 -10.75
N MET A 280 -9.14 7.54 -11.97
CA MET A 280 -10.29 6.76 -12.44
C MET A 280 -10.51 5.51 -11.55
N TYR A 281 -9.43 4.82 -11.15
CA TYR A 281 -9.51 3.72 -10.19
C TYR A 281 -10.08 4.16 -8.83
N LEU A 282 -9.59 5.26 -8.24
CA LEU A 282 -10.13 5.77 -6.97
C LEU A 282 -11.59 6.18 -7.09
N THR A 283 -11.98 6.78 -8.21
CA THR A 283 -13.38 7.17 -8.49
C THR A 283 -14.27 5.93 -8.54
N TRP A 284 -13.87 4.91 -9.30
CA TRP A 284 -14.57 3.62 -9.35
C TRP A 284 -14.68 2.96 -7.98
N SER A 285 -13.58 2.97 -7.24
CA SER A 285 -13.49 2.40 -5.91
C SER A 285 -14.40 3.11 -4.90
N ALA A 286 -14.61 4.43 -5.06
CA ALA A 286 -15.54 5.20 -4.25
C ALA A 286 -16.99 4.89 -4.60
N MET A 287 -17.35 4.90 -5.88
CA MET A 287 -18.73 4.64 -6.35
C MET A 287 -19.20 3.21 -6.05
N THR A 288 -18.29 2.23 -6.03
CA THR A 288 -18.62 0.85 -5.63
C THR A 288 -18.93 0.73 -4.13
N ASN A 289 -18.58 1.76 -3.34
CA ASN A 289 -18.93 1.88 -1.93
C ASN A 289 -20.10 2.86 -1.69
N GLU A 290 -20.79 3.30 -2.74
CA GLU A 290 -22.00 4.10 -2.63
C GLU A 290 -23.11 3.30 -1.91
N PRO A 291 -23.73 3.83 -0.85
CA PRO A 291 -24.80 3.15 -0.12
C PRO A 291 -26.06 2.90 -0.96
N ASP A 292 -26.39 3.77 -1.92
CA ASP A 292 -27.56 3.58 -2.78
C ASP A 292 -27.30 2.46 -3.81
N ARG A 293 -27.96 1.32 -3.61
CA ARG A 293 -27.89 0.15 -4.51
C ARG A 293 -28.40 0.43 -5.92
N LYS A 294 -29.27 1.44 -6.11
CA LYS A 294 -29.68 1.86 -7.46
C LYS A 294 -28.52 2.47 -8.24
N CYS A 295 -27.61 3.15 -7.53
CA CYS A 295 -26.45 3.83 -8.11
C CYS A 295 -25.17 2.98 -8.07
N ASN A 296 -25.23 1.80 -7.45
CA ASN A 296 -24.13 0.87 -7.28
C ASN A 296 -24.56 -0.55 -7.71
N PRO A 297 -24.62 -0.82 -9.03
CA PRO A 297 -24.87 -2.17 -9.51
C PRO A 297 -23.67 -3.07 -9.21
N SER A 298 -23.91 -4.25 -8.63
CA SER A 298 -22.85 -5.24 -8.45
C SER A 298 -22.35 -5.74 -9.82
N LEU A 299 -21.08 -6.14 -9.90
CA LEU A 299 -20.46 -6.70 -11.11
C LEU A 299 -21.31 -7.84 -11.74
N LEU A 300 -21.96 -8.63 -10.90
CA LEU A 300 -22.88 -9.71 -11.32
C LEU A 300 -24.15 -9.18 -12.01
N GLY A 301 -24.67 -8.04 -11.56
CA GLY A 301 -25.80 -7.34 -12.20
C GLY A 301 -25.42 -6.69 -13.53
N ILE A 302 -24.15 -6.30 -13.69
CA ILE A 302 -23.60 -5.72 -14.93
C ILE A 302 -23.34 -6.80 -16.00
N ILE A 303 -22.88 -7.99 -15.61
CA ILE A 303 -22.58 -9.11 -16.54
C ILE A 303 -23.85 -9.82 -17.03
N GLY A 304 -25.03 -9.45 -16.54
CA GLY A 304 -26.30 -9.89 -17.13
C GLY A 304 -26.65 -11.36 -16.91
N LEU A 305 -26.09 -12.01 -15.89
CA LEU A 305 -26.57 -13.31 -15.38
C LEU A 305 -27.87 -13.12 -14.59
N ASN A 306 -28.86 -12.49 -15.22
CA ASN A 306 -30.22 -12.44 -14.71
C ASN A 306 -30.93 -13.71 -15.19
N SER A 307 -30.69 -14.82 -14.49
CA SER A 307 -31.40 -16.06 -14.75
C SER A 307 -32.89 -15.82 -14.52
N THR A 308 -33.66 -15.90 -15.60
CA THR A 308 -35.10 -16.15 -15.57
C THR A 308 -35.36 -17.49 -14.89
N SER A 309 -35.48 -17.50 -13.56
CA SER A 309 -36.05 -18.62 -12.82
C SER A 309 -36.45 -18.19 -11.42
N SER A 310 -37.75 -18.18 -11.20
CA SER A 310 -38.41 -18.12 -9.89
C SER A 310 -37.88 -19.18 -8.92
N ALA A 311 -37.73 -18.77 -7.65
CA ALA A 311 -37.67 -19.63 -6.45
C ALA A 311 -36.40 -20.48 -6.23
N SER A 312 -35.30 -19.83 -5.83
CA SER A 312 -34.43 -20.19 -4.69
C SER A 312 -33.19 -19.29 -4.74
N GLN A 313 -33.18 -18.20 -3.96
CA GLN A 313 -32.01 -17.34 -3.82
C GLN A 313 -30.91 -18.06 -3.04
N ASP A 314 -30.17 -18.93 -3.72
CA ASP A 314 -28.76 -19.11 -3.38
C ASP A 314 -28.06 -17.85 -3.87
N HIS A 315 -27.95 -16.87 -2.97
CA HIS A 315 -27.07 -15.73 -3.13
C HIS A 315 -25.67 -16.27 -3.42
N LEU A 316 -25.24 -16.26 -4.69
CA LEU A 316 -23.86 -16.45 -5.05
C LEU A 316 -23.11 -15.19 -4.58
N ILE A 317 -22.80 -15.14 -3.28
CA ILE A 317 -22.15 -14.02 -2.62
C ILE A 317 -20.77 -13.87 -3.25
N GLN A 318 -20.57 -12.77 -3.96
CA GLN A 318 -19.30 -12.45 -4.59
C GLN A 318 -18.25 -12.17 -3.50
N TRP A 319 -17.47 -13.20 -3.18
CA TRP A 319 -16.43 -13.20 -2.12
C TRP A 319 -15.29 -12.22 -2.39
N TRP A 320 -15.06 -11.81 -3.66
CA TRP A 320 -14.11 -10.76 -4.04
C TRP A 320 -14.73 -9.74 -4.99
N ASP A 321 -14.65 -8.47 -4.60
CA ASP A 321 -14.94 -7.38 -5.51
C ASP A 321 -13.72 -7.10 -6.41
N ALA A 322 -13.97 -6.82 -7.69
CA ALA A 322 -12.90 -6.53 -8.65
C ALA A 322 -12.09 -5.31 -8.21
N GLN A 323 -12.74 -4.35 -7.54
CA GLN A 323 -12.11 -3.23 -6.87
C GLN A 323 -11.04 -3.66 -5.88
N GLY A 324 -11.34 -4.64 -5.02
CA GLY A 324 -10.42 -5.14 -3.99
C GLY A 324 -9.18 -5.81 -4.60
N ILE A 325 -9.35 -6.55 -5.70
CA ILE A 325 -8.24 -7.18 -6.44
C ILE A 325 -7.26 -6.11 -6.96
N VAL A 326 -7.77 -5.10 -7.66
CA VAL A 326 -6.94 -4.00 -8.19
C VAL A 326 -6.25 -3.25 -7.04
N GLY A 327 -6.97 -3.00 -5.94
CA GLY A 327 -6.41 -2.38 -4.75
C GLY A 327 -5.30 -3.18 -4.09
N LEU A 328 -5.38 -4.52 -4.11
CA LEU A 328 -4.34 -5.41 -3.61
C LEU A 328 -3.09 -5.42 -4.52
N ILE A 329 -3.27 -5.37 -5.84
CA ILE A 329 -2.17 -5.26 -6.80
C ILE A 329 -1.42 -3.94 -6.59
N LEU A 330 -2.16 -2.82 -6.47
CA LEU A 330 -1.57 -1.50 -6.22
C LEU A 330 -0.84 -1.45 -4.87
N PHE A 331 -1.40 -2.08 -3.84
CA PHE A 331 -0.74 -2.25 -2.56
C PHE A 331 0.58 -3.02 -2.69
N LEU A 332 0.57 -4.16 -3.39
CA LEU A 332 1.76 -4.98 -3.58
C LEU A 332 2.85 -4.20 -4.30
N MET A 333 2.51 -3.51 -5.39
CA MET A 333 3.43 -2.66 -6.14
C MET A 333 4.00 -1.54 -5.26
N CYS A 334 3.17 -0.89 -4.45
CA CYS A 334 3.58 0.17 -3.53
C CYS A 334 4.57 -0.33 -2.45
N VAL A 335 4.25 -1.45 -1.79
CA VAL A 335 5.10 -2.03 -0.73
C VAL A 335 6.43 -2.51 -1.31
N LEU A 336 6.42 -3.16 -2.47
CA LEU A 336 7.64 -3.58 -3.16
C LEU A 336 8.48 -2.36 -3.59
N TYR A 337 7.84 -1.35 -4.18
CA TYR A 337 8.52 -0.13 -4.59
C TYR A 337 9.17 0.60 -3.42
N SER A 338 8.45 0.78 -2.31
CA SER A 338 9.00 1.37 -1.07
C SER A 338 10.13 0.56 -0.45
N SER A 339 10.15 -0.76 -0.67
CA SER A 339 11.18 -1.66 -0.13
C SER A 339 12.44 -1.69 -0.99
N ILE A 340 12.28 -1.59 -2.31
CA ILE A 340 13.37 -1.62 -3.30
C ILE A 340 14.00 -0.24 -3.44
N ARG A 341 13.19 0.83 -3.45
CA ARG A 341 13.70 2.17 -3.68
C ARG A 341 14.63 2.54 -2.54
N ASN A 342 15.92 2.54 -2.87
CA ASN A 342 17.00 2.95 -2.00
C ASN A 342 16.83 4.44 -1.74
N SER A 343 16.86 4.85 -0.48
CA SER A 343 17.03 6.25 -0.10
C SER A 343 18.47 6.66 -0.44
N SER A 344 18.74 6.88 -1.74
CA SER A 344 19.91 7.66 -2.09
C SER A 344 19.69 9.05 -1.50
N ASN A 345 20.40 9.34 -0.42
CA ASN A 345 20.50 10.66 0.19
C ASN A 345 20.81 11.76 -0.85
N ALA A 346 21.22 11.43 -2.07
CA ALA A 346 21.43 12.40 -3.15
C ALA A 346 20.21 13.29 -3.46
N GLN A 347 18.96 12.83 -3.25
CA GLN A 347 17.77 13.65 -3.52
C GLN A 347 17.26 14.38 -2.26
N VAL A 348 17.40 13.76 -1.08
CA VAL A 348 16.97 14.35 0.20
C VAL A 348 18.01 15.36 0.75
N ASN A 349 19.32 15.11 0.61
CA ASN A 349 20.38 16.10 0.94
C ASN A 349 20.34 17.31 0.01
N LYS A 350 19.85 17.15 -1.23
CA LYS A 350 19.63 18.28 -2.14
C LYS A 350 18.40 19.13 -1.74
N LEU A 351 17.50 18.56 -0.95
CA LEU A 351 16.27 19.20 -0.47
C LEU A 351 16.42 19.77 0.96
N THR A 352 17.48 19.44 1.69
CA THR A 352 17.69 19.91 3.08
C THR A 352 18.58 21.15 3.22
N LEU A 353 19.17 21.67 2.14
CA LEU A 353 20.08 22.83 2.21
C LEU A 353 21.07 22.75 3.40
N THR A 354 21.54 21.55 3.74
CA THR A 354 22.71 21.38 4.61
C THR A 354 23.96 21.48 3.74
N SER A 355 24.06 22.58 2.99
CA SER A 355 25.33 23.12 2.56
C SER A 355 25.62 24.25 3.53
N ASP A 356 26.20 23.90 4.68
CA ASP A 356 27.31 24.65 5.23
C ASP A 356 28.14 23.72 6.15
N GLU A 357 29.43 23.68 5.83
CA GLU A 357 30.56 23.21 6.64
C GLU A 357 30.92 21.71 6.79
N SER A 358 30.16 20.73 6.27
CA SER A 358 30.61 19.32 6.27
C SER A 358 31.11 18.78 4.92
N ALA A 359 31.00 19.57 3.84
CA ALA A 359 31.39 19.16 2.49
C ALA A 359 32.81 19.62 2.07
N LEU A 360 33.62 20.14 3.01
CA LEU A 360 34.98 20.64 2.72
C LEU A 360 36.11 19.88 3.43
N ILE A 361 35.84 18.75 4.08
CA ILE A 361 36.89 17.90 4.65
C ILE A 361 36.59 16.42 4.38
N GLU A 362 36.88 15.94 3.17
CA GLU A 362 37.43 14.59 2.91
C GLU A 362 37.69 14.42 1.40
N ASP A 363 38.69 15.14 0.89
CA ASP A 363 39.41 14.75 -0.33
C ASP A 363 40.80 14.21 0.10
N GLY A 364 40.76 13.23 1.00
CA GLY A 364 41.92 12.46 1.44
C GLY A 364 41.94 11.13 0.69
N PRO A 365 43.12 10.58 0.33
CA PRO A 365 43.19 9.34 -0.42
C PRO A 365 42.50 8.24 0.39
N GLN A 366 41.46 7.64 -0.19
CA GLN A 366 40.85 6.41 0.31
C GLN A 366 41.96 5.38 0.48
N THR A 367 42.40 5.15 1.72
CA THR A 367 43.08 3.91 2.05
C THR A 367 42.00 2.85 2.04
N ASP A 368 41.82 2.24 0.87
CA ASP A 368 41.19 0.93 0.75
C ASP A 368 41.95 -0.04 1.64
N SER A 369 41.48 -0.21 2.88
CA SER A 369 41.79 -1.42 3.63
C SER A 369 40.99 -2.54 2.97
N PHE A 370 41.55 -3.07 1.88
CA PHE A 370 41.20 -4.37 1.35
C PHE A 370 41.36 -5.40 2.48
N ASP A 371 40.26 -5.75 3.13
CA ASP A 371 40.17 -6.98 3.91
C ASP A 371 40.13 -8.14 2.90
N GLU A 372 41.32 -8.44 2.38
CA GLU A 372 41.59 -9.50 1.41
C GLU A 372 41.53 -10.84 2.15
N GLY A 373 40.32 -11.38 2.33
CA GLY A 373 40.19 -12.61 3.13
C GLY A 373 38.78 -13.17 3.33
N SER A 374 37.94 -13.30 2.29
CA SER A 374 37.04 -14.46 2.08
C SER A 374 35.99 -14.17 1.01
N GLY A 375 36.08 -14.88 -0.11
CA GLY A 375 35.02 -14.92 -1.10
C GLY A 375 33.79 -15.67 -0.57
N LEU A 376 32.60 -15.06 -0.73
CA LEU A 376 31.33 -15.66 -1.17
C LEU A 376 30.16 -14.70 -0.82
N ASN A 377 29.48 -14.13 -1.82
CA ASN A 377 28.13 -13.51 -1.77
C ASN A 377 27.68 -12.95 -0.40
N ARG A 378 28.38 -11.96 0.16
CA ARG A 378 27.99 -11.35 1.45
C ARG A 378 27.32 -9.99 1.19
N ALA A 379 26.14 -9.79 1.77
CA ALA A 379 25.48 -8.47 1.74
C ALA A 379 26.37 -7.40 2.40
N VAL A 380 26.31 -6.15 1.94
CA VAL A 380 27.13 -5.05 2.46
C VAL A 380 26.32 -4.27 3.50
N ASP A 381 26.89 -4.05 4.68
CA ASP A 381 26.28 -3.19 5.69
C ASP A 381 26.51 -1.72 5.33
N ASN A 382 25.48 -1.10 4.73
CA ASN A 382 25.53 0.27 4.24
C ASN A 382 24.98 1.30 5.25
N GLU A 383 24.77 0.90 6.52
CA GLU A 383 24.15 1.74 7.56
C GLU A 383 25.06 1.95 8.80
N LYS A 384 26.36 1.65 8.67
CA LYS A 384 27.35 1.70 9.75
C LYS A 384 27.53 3.11 10.31
N ASP A 385 27.66 4.10 9.44
CA ASP A 385 27.92 5.50 9.81
C ASP A 385 26.64 6.35 9.87
N GLY A 386 25.50 5.79 9.44
CA GLY A 386 24.19 6.43 9.50
C GLY A 386 23.11 5.58 8.84
N VAL A 387 21.90 5.56 9.41
CA VAL A 387 20.76 4.84 8.81
C VAL A 387 20.33 5.51 7.50
N THR A 388 20.06 4.70 6.46
CA THR A 388 19.66 5.21 5.15
C THR A 388 18.21 5.70 5.16
N TYR A 389 17.37 5.19 6.05
CA TYR A 389 15.98 5.59 6.24
C TYR A 389 15.61 5.52 7.73
N SER A 390 14.56 6.25 8.12
CA SER A 390 14.03 6.13 9.48
C SER A 390 13.34 4.77 9.66
N TYR A 391 13.94 3.90 10.48
CA TYR A 391 13.37 2.59 10.80
C TYR A 391 11.97 2.70 11.43
N SER A 392 11.76 3.68 12.31
CA SER A 392 10.47 3.94 12.93
C SER A 392 9.40 4.28 11.89
N PHE A 393 9.70 5.22 10.98
CA PHE A 393 8.77 5.60 9.92
C PHE A 393 8.43 4.44 8.98
N PHE A 394 9.42 3.60 8.63
CA PHE A 394 9.20 2.42 7.81
C PHE A 394 8.20 1.45 8.46
N HIS A 395 8.38 1.11 9.74
CA HIS A 395 7.45 0.25 10.47
C HIS A 395 6.08 0.88 10.65
N PHE A 396 6.01 2.20 10.85
CA PHE A 396 4.75 2.94 10.89
C PHE A 396 4.00 2.86 9.56
N MET A 397 4.69 2.94 8.42
CA MET A 397 4.08 2.73 7.11
C MET A 397 3.51 1.31 6.97
N LEU A 398 4.22 0.27 7.44
CA LEU A 398 3.72 -1.12 7.43
C LEU A 398 2.53 -1.32 8.37
N PHE A 399 2.49 -0.61 9.50
CA PHE A 399 1.32 -0.55 10.37
C PHE A 399 0.11 0.03 9.62
N LEU A 400 0.24 1.19 8.97
CA LEU A 400 -0.83 1.77 8.15
C LEU A 400 -1.24 0.84 6.99
N ALA A 401 -0.26 0.17 6.37
CA ALA A 401 -0.47 -0.81 5.31
C ALA A 401 -1.35 -1.97 5.77
N SER A 402 -1.14 -2.48 6.99
CA SER A 402 -1.95 -3.55 7.57
C SER A 402 -3.40 -3.10 7.84
N LEU A 403 -3.62 -1.84 8.26
CA LEU A 403 -4.96 -1.26 8.41
C LEU A 403 -5.66 -1.07 7.06
N TYR A 404 -4.94 -0.64 6.02
CA TYR A 404 -5.48 -0.55 4.66
C TYR A 404 -5.94 -1.91 4.12
N ILE A 405 -5.13 -2.95 4.31
CA ILE A 405 -5.48 -4.32 3.90
C ILE A 405 -6.73 -4.80 4.61
N MET A 406 -6.83 -4.56 5.93
CA MET A 406 -8.02 -4.92 6.70
C MET A 406 -9.28 -4.32 6.09
N MET A 407 -9.27 -3.02 5.78
CA MET A 407 -10.43 -2.34 5.19
C MET A 407 -10.72 -2.81 3.77
N THR A 408 -9.68 -3.07 2.97
CA THR A 408 -9.81 -3.51 1.58
C THR A 408 -10.38 -4.92 1.47
N LEU A 409 -9.89 -5.86 2.29
CA LEU A 409 -10.36 -7.25 2.31
C LEU A 409 -11.77 -7.39 2.88
N THR A 410 -12.23 -6.42 3.66
CA THR A 410 -13.60 -6.39 4.24
C THR A 410 -14.54 -5.48 3.44
N ASN A 411 -14.13 -5.09 2.22
CA ASN A 411 -14.88 -4.25 1.29
C ASN A 411 -15.41 -2.94 1.92
N TRP A 412 -14.73 -2.43 2.95
CA TRP A 412 -15.11 -1.22 3.69
C TRP A 412 -16.55 -1.23 4.25
N TYR A 413 -17.15 -2.41 4.44
CA TYR A 413 -18.49 -2.55 4.99
C TYR A 413 -18.52 -2.29 6.50
N SER A 414 -19.57 -1.61 6.97
CA SER A 414 -19.79 -1.42 8.41
C SER A 414 -20.36 -2.69 9.05
N TYR A 415 -19.77 -3.10 10.16
CA TYR A 415 -20.12 -4.33 10.89
C TYR A 415 -21.61 -4.43 11.31
N GLU A 416 -22.21 -3.32 11.75
CA GLU A 416 -23.57 -3.32 12.33
C GLU A 416 -24.69 -3.45 11.29
N VAL A 417 -24.40 -3.18 10.02
CA VAL A 417 -25.44 -3.06 8.98
C VAL A 417 -25.07 -3.75 7.67
N MET A 418 -23.83 -4.22 7.53
CA MET A 418 -23.26 -4.73 6.27
C MET A 418 -23.54 -3.79 5.08
N THR A 419 -23.60 -2.48 5.35
CA THR A 419 -23.79 -1.45 4.32
C THR A 419 -22.54 -0.59 4.24
N SER A 420 -22.18 -0.22 3.01
CA SER A 420 -21.17 0.81 2.77
C SER A 420 -21.70 2.13 3.32
N LYS A 421 -20.83 2.94 3.95
CA LYS A 421 -21.22 4.25 4.46
C LYS A 421 -20.56 5.35 3.62
N TRP A 422 -21.26 6.47 3.46
CA TRP A 422 -20.74 7.70 2.84
C TRP A 422 -19.30 8.08 3.23
N PRO A 423 -18.87 7.96 4.50
CA PRO A 423 -17.46 8.14 4.88
C PRO A 423 -16.44 7.38 4.04
N SER A 424 -16.71 6.13 3.65
CA SER A 424 -15.77 5.35 2.80
C SER A 424 -15.64 5.96 1.40
N VAL A 425 -16.77 6.43 0.83
CA VAL A 425 -16.82 7.13 -0.45
C VAL A 425 -16.01 8.42 -0.36
N TRP A 426 -16.26 9.24 0.67
CA TRP A 426 -15.58 10.52 0.88
C TRP A 426 -14.08 10.37 1.12
N VAL A 427 -13.65 9.35 1.86
CA VAL A 427 -12.23 9.01 2.03
C VAL A 427 -11.57 8.79 0.68
N LYS A 428 -12.16 7.99 -0.21
CA LYS A 428 -11.60 7.69 -1.54
C LYS A 428 -11.65 8.89 -2.49
N ILE A 429 -12.76 9.63 -2.53
CA ILE A 429 -12.92 10.82 -3.39
C ILE A 429 -11.98 11.95 -2.93
N SER A 430 -11.91 12.25 -1.64
CA SER A 430 -10.98 13.26 -1.13
C SER A 430 -9.52 12.89 -1.38
N SER A 431 -9.14 11.62 -1.22
CA SER A 431 -7.81 11.14 -1.63
C SER A 431 -7.55 11.38 -3.12
N SER A 432 -8.56 11.22 -3.99
CA SER A 432 -8.39 11.50 -5.43
C SER A 432 -8.11 12.98 -5.72
N TRP A 433 -8.78 13.90 -5.03
CA TRP A 433 -8.55 15.33 -5.17
C TRP A 433 -7.18 15.75 -4.60
N ILE A 434 -6.79 15.17 -3.47
CA ILE A 434 -5.45 15.38 -2.90
C ILE A 434 -4.39 14.85 -3.86
N CYS A 435 -4.60 13.69 -4.50
CA CYS A 435 -3.68 13.13 -5.50
C CYS A 435 -3.40 14.11 -6.64
N ILE A 436 -4.46 14.63 -7.26
CA ILE A 436 -4.32 15.57 -8.38
C ILE A 436 -3.71 16.87 -7.89
N THR A 437 -4.13 17.37 -6.73
CA THR A 437 -3.55 18.60 -6.15
C THR A 437 -2.05 18.44 -5.91
N LEU A 438 -1.62 17.36 -5.25
CA LEU A 438 -0.20 17.07 -5.02
C LEU A 438 0.55 16.94 -6.34
N TYR A 439 0.01 16.22 -7.33
CA TYR A 439 0.63 16.09 -8.64
C TYR A 439 0.83 17.46 -9.31
N THR A 440 -0.22 18.28 -9.38
CA THR A 440 -0.16 19.60 -10.00
C THR A 440 0.75 20.59 -9.25
N LEU A 441 0.84 20.47 -7.92
CA LEU A 441 1.80 21.22 -7.11
C LEU A 441 3.25 20.76 -7.37
N THR A 442 3.46 19.47 -7.61
CA THR A 442 4.79 18.94 -7.96
C THR A 442 5.25 19.48 -9.32
N GLU A 443 4.38 19.53 -10.33
CA GLU A 443 4.70 20.04 -11.67
C GLU A 443 4.95 21.56 -11.70
N THR A 444 4.15 22.35 -10.97
CA THR A 444 4.21 23.82 -11.05
C THR A 444 5.41 24.43 -10.32
N CYS A 445 6.37 23.60 -9.89
CA CYS A 445 7.59 24.01 -9.22
C CYS A 445 7.36 24.93 -8.00
N ALA A 446 6.25 24.73 -7.26
CA ALA A 446 6.02 25.32 -5.94
C ALA A 446 6.70 24.50 -4.80
N VAL A 447 7.65 23.64 -5.17
CA VAL A 447 8.07 22.47 -4.39
C VAL A 447 9.10 22.72 -3.29
N PRO A 448 10.07 23.66 -3.36
CA PRO A 448 11.00 23.77 -2.24
C PRO A 448 10.30 24.15 -0.93
N LEU A 449 9.20 24.92 -1.01
CA LEU A 449 8.51 25.40 0.18
C LEU A 449 7.43 24.43 0.67
N LEU A 450 6.55 23.93 -0.21
CA LEU A 450 5.36 23.18 0.21
C LEU A 450 5.59 21.70 0.50
N ILE A 451 6.53 21.02 -0.19
CA ILE A 451 6.91 19.64 0.18
C ILE A 451 7.70 19.66 1.49
N HIS A 452 8.56 20.68 1.70
CA HIS A 452 9.16 20.93 3.00
C HIS A 452 8.07 21.17 4.05
N THR A 453 7.10 22.07 3.84
CA THR A 453 6.04 22.33 4.82
C THR A 453 5.10 21.15 5.02
N PHE A 454 4.75 20.37 4.01
CA PHE A 454 3.80 19.25 4.13
C PHE A 454 4.47 17.99 4.70
N ILE A 455 5.71 17.67 4.30
CA ILE A 455 6.48 16.59 4.93
C ILE A 455 6.92 17.02 6.34
N LEU A 456 7.37 18.27 6.57
CA LEU A 456 7.55 18.78 7.94
C LEU A 456 6.24 18.83 8.70
N HIS A 457 5.07 19.13 8.13
CA HIS A 457 3.84 19.12 8.92
C HIS A 457 3.43 17.70 9.25
N LEU A 458 3.50 16.76 8.31
CA LEU A 458 3.18 15.37 8.59
C LEU A 458 4.18 14.76 9.58
N THR A 459 5.47 15.13 9.51
CA THR A 459 6.48 14.71 10.49
C THR A 459 6.44 15.50 11.79
N CYS A 460 6.22 16.81 11.83
CA CYS A 460 6.04 17.63 13.04
C CYS A 460 4.76 17.25 13.79
N VAL A 461 3.64 17.04 13.09
CA VAL A 461 2.38 16.61 13.70
C VAL A 461 2.51 15.20 14.28
N LEU A 462 3.42 14.37 13.77
CA LEU A 462 3.69 13.03 14.29
C LEU A 462 4.91 12.92 15.24
N PHE A 463 5.82 13.90 15.28
CA PHE A 463 7.10 13.81 16.02
C PHE A 463 7.49 15.05 16.84
N GLN A 464 6.67 16.10 16.92
CA GLN A 464 6.97 17.25 17.77
C GLN A 464 6.50 17.05 19.23
N GLN A 465 6.96 15.95 19.83
CA GLN A 465 7.37 15.96 21.23
C GLN A 465 8.76 15.33 21.33
N SER A 466 9.70 16.11 21.87
CA SER A 466 11.13 15.82 22.12
C SER A 466 12.11 16.11 20.98
N GLN A 467 12.33 17.41 20.74
CA GLN A 467 13.72 17.89 20.68
C GLN A 467 14.48 17.42 21.93
#